data_AF-A0A2V2GQ05-F1
#
_entry.id   AF-A0A2V2GQ05-F1
#
_cell.length_a   1.000
_cell.length_b   1.000
_cell.length_c   1.000
_cell.angle_alpha   90.00
_cell.angle_beta   90.00
_cell.angle_gamma   90.00
#
_symmetry.space_group_name_H-M   'P 1'
#
loop_
_entity.id
_entity.type
_entity.pdbx_description
1 polymer ?
#
loop_
_entity_poly.entity_id
_entity_poly.type
_entity_poly.pdbx_seq_one_letter_code
_entity_poly.pdbx_strand_id
1 'polypeptide(L)'
;ENTDKKPKSPKLSLGNPDKRSLADEFYEFDSKTGAKKLSTKGSAGVRTRLLLHSFRCFRDSYGLGVGLGNTEIMAKEQEVIPDARIWSIHCFIARIIGDYGLFAAVPLTVIAVMLIKQGIVSIIASRRKSARPLLALAALYLVIMLCYPVVSTASSDAQDILSMWLYLGMLVIIGNTCLDKKQIGENNEA
;
A
#
# COMPACT_ATOMS: atom_id res chain seq x y z
N GLU A 1 20.92 -2.28 64.86
CA GLU A 1 21.52 -1.99 63.55
C GLU A 1 20.49 -2.28 62.48
N ASN A 2 20.18 -1.26 61.68
CA ASN A 2 18.98 -1.15 60.86
C ASN A 2 19.41 -1.38 59.39
N THR A 3 18.95 -2.45 58.74
CA THR A 3 19.21 -2.66 57.30
C THR A 3 17.91 -3.02 56.56
N ASP A 4 17.22 -1.93 56.26
CA ASP A 4 16.31 -1.66 55.14
C ASP A 4 16.30 -2.72 54.01
N LYS A 5 15.39 -3.70 54.08
CA LYS A 5 15.07 -4.57 52.93
C LYS A 5 14.10 -3.84 52.01
N LYS A 6 14.64 -2.97 51.14
CA LYS A 6 13.84 -2.42 50.03
C LYS A 6 13.41 -3.55 49.08
N PRO A 7 12.12 -3.69 48.76
CA PRO A 7 11.69 -4.65 47.75
C PRO A 7 12.31 -4.26 46.39
N LYS A 8 13.02 -5.18 45.75
CA LYS A 8 13.55 -4.98 44.40
C LYS A 8 12.38 -4.70 43.47
N SER A 9 12.33 -3.49 42.92
CA SER A 9 11.38 -3.12 41.86
C SER A 9 11.50 -4.13 40.71
N PRO A 10 10.40 -4.71 40.21
CA PRO A 10 10.46 -5.56 39.03
C PRO A 10 10.99 -4.71 37.87
N LYS A 11 12.16 -5.09 37.33
CA LYS A 11 12.63 -4.50 36.07
C LYS A 11 11.66 -4.96 34.99
N LEU A 12 10.75 -4.07 34.58
CA LEU A 12 10.00 -4.21 33.35
C LEU A 12 11.02 -4.31 32.21
N SER A 13 11.33 -5.54 31.80
CA SER A 13 12.06 -5.80 30.57
C SER A 13 11.04 -5.68 29.44
N LEU A 14 10.88 -4.45 28.92
CA LEU A 14 10.10 -4.20 27.71
C LEU A 14 10.86 -4.82 26.53
N GLY A 15 10.41 -6.00 26.11
CA GLY A 15 10.95 -6.70 24.95
C GLY A 15 11.58 -8.03 25.32
N ASN A 16 11.30 -9.05 24.50
CA ASN A 16 11.92 -10.36 24.61
C ASN A 16 13.37 -10.26 24.09
N PRO A 17 14.42 -10.54 24.89
CA PRO A 17 15.82 -10.42 24.45
C PRO A 17 16.18 -11.37 23.29
N ASP A 18 15.35 -12.37 23.03
CA ASP A 18 15.48 -13.29 21.88
C ASP A 18 14.80 -12.78 20.59
N LYS A 19 14.09 -11.64 20.63
CA LYS A 19 13.57 -11.03 19.41
C LYS A 19 14.74 -10.37 18.66
N ARG A 20 15.01 -10.88 17.45
CA ARG A 20 15.89 -10.24 16.48
C ARG A 20 15.55 -8.75 16.39
N SER A 21 16.58 -7.90 16.42
CA SER A 21 16.38 -6.47 16.22
C SER A 21 15.75 -6.23 14.85
N LEU A 22 14.93 -5.18 14.73
CA LEU A 22 14.41 -4.76 13.41
C LEU A 22 15.57 -4.60 12.40
N ALA A 23 16.72 -4.10 12.86
CA ALA A 23 17.90 -3.97 12.01
C ALA A 23 18.39 -5.30 11.41
N ASP A 24 18.33 -6.40 12.18
CA ASP A 24 18.75 -7.73 11.75
C ASP A 24 17.71 -8.39 10.82
N GLU A 25 16.47 -7.90 10.82
CA GLU A 25 15.41 -8.34 9.92
C GLU A 25 15.53 -7.70 8.52
N PHE A 26 16.06 -6.47 8.45
CA PHE A 26 16.26 -5.76 7.18
C PHE A 26 17.66 -5.96 6.60
N TYR A 27 18.69 -6.06 7.43
CA TYR A 27 20.09 -6.04 6.98
C TYR A 27 20.87 -7.25 7.50
N GLU A 28 21.61 -7.89 6.60
CA GLU A 28 22.69 -8.81 6.94
C GLU A 28 24.01 -8.04 6.75
N PHE A 29 24.85 -8.07 7.79
CA PHE A 29 26.20 -7.53 7.72
C PHE A 29 27.11 -8.59 7.10
N ASP A 30 27.69 -8.27 5.95
CA ASP A 30 28.66 -9.15 5.31
C ASP A 30 29.97 -9.10 6.11
N SER A 31 30.26 -10.17 6.85
CA SER A 31 31.41 -10.31 7.74
C SER A 31 32.77 -10.13 7.05
N LYS A 32 32.82 -10.12 5.71
CA LYS A 32 34.07 -9.90 4.94
C LYS A 32 34.27 -8.48 4.44
N THR A 33 33.21 -7.70 4.24
CA THR A 33 33.29 -6.36 3.62
C THR A 33 32.71 -5.24 4.49
N GLY A 34 32.03 -5.55 5.61
CA GLY A 34 31.36 -4.56 6.46
C GLY A 34 30.17 -3.85 5.81
N ALA A 35 29.86 -4.19 4.54
CA ALA A 35 28.77 -3.60 3.79
C ALA A 35 27.42 -4.14 4.29
N LYS A 36 26.49 -3.22 4.51
CA LYS A 36 25.09 -3.53 4.81
C LYS A 36 24.43 -4.07 3.54
N LYS A 37 24.10 -5.36 3.51
CA LYS A 37 23.28 -5.96 2.45
C LYS A 37 21.89 -6.24 3.00
N LEU A 38 20.89 -6.26 2.13
CA LEU A 38 19.52 -6.65 2.51
C LEU A 38 19.52 -8.10 2.97
N SER A 39 18.92 -8.35 4.15
CA SER A 39 18.85 -9.68 4.75
C SER A 39 18.11 -10.65 3.84
N THR A 40 18.72 -11.82 3.61
CA THR A 40 18.11 -12.91 2.83
C THR A 40 17.21 -13.82 3.68
N LYS A 41 17.36 -13.76 5.02
CA LYS A 41 16.63 -14.59 5.97
C LYS A 41 15.57 -13.84 6.76
N GLY A 42 15.66 -12.52 6.85
CA GLY A 42 14.66 -11.66 7.48
C GLY A 42 13.47 -11.40 6.57
N SER A 43 12.26 -11.52 7.12
CA SER A 43 10.99 -11.33 6.38
C SER A 43 10.93 -9.94 5.71
N ALA A 44 11.39 -8.91 6.43
CA ALA A 44 11.41 -7.55 5.94
C ALA A 44 12.48 -7.28 4.85
N GLY A 45 13.67 -7.86 4.99
CA GLY A 45 14.72 -7.82 3.96
C GLY A 45 14.31 -8.50 2.65
N VAL A 46 13.68 -9.66 2.74
CA VAL A 46 13.09 -10.41 1.62
C VAL A 46 12.06 -9.56 0.86
N ARG A 47 11.10 -8.96 1.57
CA ARG A 47 10.08 -8.09 0.95
C ARG A 47 10.69 -6.88 0.26
N THR A 48 11.67 -6.24 0.89
CA THR A 48 12.36 -5.08 0.31
C THR A 48 13.13 -5.44 -0.96
N ARG A 49 13.73 -6.64 -1.01
CA ARG A 49 14.43 -7.13 -2.20
C ARG A 49 13.47 -7.44 -3.35
N LEU A 50 12.30 -8.01 -3.05
CA LEU A 50 11.22 -8.23 -4.02
C LEU A 50 10.65 -6.90 -4.55
N LEU A 51 10.40 -5.92 -3.67
CA LEU A 51 9.99 -4.56 -4.06
C LEU A 51 11.01 -3.90 -5.00
N LEU A 52 12.30 -4.02 -4.66
CA LEU A 52 13.38 -3.49 -5.49
C LEU A 52 13.45 -4.18 -6.85
N HIS A 53 13.18 -5.49 -6.91
CA HIS A 53 13.09 -6.22 -8.16
C HIS A 53 11.93 -5.72 -9.03
N SER A 54 10.72 -5.54 -8.46
CA SER A 54 9.60 -4.95 -9.21
C SER A 54 9.94 -3.58 -9.78
N PHE A 55 10.66 -2.76 -9.02
CA PHE A 55 11.12 -1.45 -9.49
C PHE A 55 12.16 -1.56 -10.63
N ARG A 56 13.07 -2.54 -10.56
CA ARG A 56 14.01 -2.84 -11.66
C ARG A 56 13.24 -3.28 -12.91
N CYS A 57 12.29 -4.18 -12.79
CA CYS A 57 11.43 -4.61 -13.92
C CYS A 57 10.69 -3.42 -14.54
N PHE A 58 10.18 -2.50 -13.73
CA PHE A 58 9.56 -1.26 -14.23
C PHE A 58 10.55 -0.38 -15.01
N ARG A 59 11.75 -0.16 -14.46
CA ARG A 59 12.77 0.66 -15.11
C ARG A 59 13.27 0.01 -16.41
N ASP A 60 13.52 -1.29 -16.37
CA ASP A 60 14.09 -2.05 -17.48
C ASP A 60 13.05 -2.24 -18.61
N SER A 61 11.75 -2.18 -18.29
CA SER A 61 10.64 -2.11 -19.26
C SER A 61 10.30 -0.68 -19.73
N TYR A 62 11.15 0.31 -19.45
CA TYR A 62 10.93 1.73 -19.78
C TYR A 62 9.57 2.28 -19.29
N GLY A 63 9.07 1.73 -18.18
CA GLY A 63 7.81 2.12 -17.58
C GLY A 63 6.56 1.54 -18.22
N LEU A 64 6.69 0.62 -19.17
CA LEU A 64 5.54 -0.08 -19.77
C LEU A 64 5.04 -1.25 -18.92
N GLY A 65 5.89 -1.76 -18.03
CA GLY A 65 5.64 -2.98 -17.27
C GLY A 65 6.09 -4.23 -18.04
N VAL A 66 6.31 -5.33 -17.32
CA VAL A 66 6.78 -6.60 -17.91
C VAL A 66 5.66 -7.58 -18.27
N GLY A 67 4.40 -7.20 -18.05
CA GLY A 67 3.22 -8.04 -18.26
C GLY A 67 2.73 -8.70 -16.96
N LEU A 68 1.43 -9.02 -16.93
CA LEU A 68 0.75 -9.58 -15.75
C LEU A 68 1.40 -10.88 -15.28
N GLY A 69 1.86 -10.91 -14.02
CA GLY A 69 2.47 -12.09 -13.39
C GLY A 69 3.91 -12.36 -13.83
N ASN A 70 4.45 -11.63 -14.81
CA ASN A 70 5.83 -11.83 -15.25
C ASN A 70 6.84 -11.34 -14.22
N THR A 71 6.52 -10.33 -13.40
CA THR A 71 7.44 -9.92 -12.31
C THR A 71 7.74 -11.04 -11.32
N GLU A 72 6.75 -11.88 -11.04
CA GLU A 72 6.87 -13.01 -10.12
C GLU A 72 7.68 -14.17 -10.73
N ILE A 73 7.46 -14.44 -12.01
CA ILE A 73 8.22 -15.44 -12.77
C ILE A 73 9.69 -15.01 -12.89
N MET A 74 9.93 -13.75 -13.25
CA MET A 74 11.29 -13.19 -13.32
C MET A 74 11.98 -13.15 -11.97
N ALA A 75 11.25 -12.92 -10.87
CA ALA A 75 11.81 -12.99 -9.53
C ALA A 75 12.30 -14.40 -9.16
N LYS A 76 11.59 -15.43 -9.65
CA LYS A 76 11.96 -16.84 -9.49
C LYS A 76 13.15 -17.21 -10.38
N GLU A 77 13.13 -16.84 -11.66
CA GLU A 77 14.20 -17.16 -12.62
C GLU A 77 15.53 -16.46 -12.32
N GLN A 78 15.48 -15.23 -11.81
CA GLN A 78 16.67 -14.46 -11.46
C GLN A 78 17.20 -14.75 -10.05
N GLU A 79 16.59 -15.71 -9.33
CA GLU A 79 16.93 -16.06 -7.95
C GLU A 79 17.13 -14.83 -7.06
N VAL A 80 16.22 -13.84 -7.20
CA VAL A 80 16.21 -12.65 -6.34
C VAL A 80 16.21 -13.09 -4.87
N ILE A 81 15.44 -14.14 -4.63
CA ILE A 81 15.44 -15.10 -3.53
C ILE A 81 16.49 -16.22 -3.58
N PRO A 82 17.50 -16.40 -2.69
CA PRO A 82 18.21 -17.68 -2.68
C PRO A 82 17.22 -18.85 -2.56
N ASP A 83 17.38 -19.88 -3.38
CA ASP A 83 16.47 -21.04 -3.51
C ASP A 83 15.04 -20.72 -3.99
N ALA A 84 14.79 -19.50 -4.49
CA ALA A 84 13.48 -19.01 -4.94
C ALA A 84 12.33 -19.29 -3.94
N ARG A 85 12.65 -19.36 -2.65
CA ARG A 85 11.73 -19.83 -1.60
C ARG A 85 10.51 -18.92 -1.43
N ILE A 86 10.66 -17.63 -1.75
CA ILE A 86 9.61 -16.60 -1.72
C ILE A 86 9.76 -15.76 -2.99
N TRP A 87 8.77 -15.84 -3.87
CA TRP A 87 8.75 -15.11 -5.15
C TRP A 87 7.50 -14.21 -5.30
N SER A 88 6.56 -14.29 -4.35
CA SER A 88 5.33 -13.50 -4.37
C SER A 88 5.53 -12.08 -3.87
N ILE A 89 5.19 -11.10 -4.72
CA ILE A 89 5.29 -9.68 -4.39
C ILE A 89 3.97 -9.23 -3.77
N HIS A 90 3.86 -9.28 -2.45
CA HIS A 90 2.64 -8.91 -1.70
C HIS A 90 2.39 -7.38 -1.57
N CYS A 91 2.93 -6.57 -2.48
CA CYS A 91 2.68 -5.13 -2.50
C CYS A 91 1.99 -4.75 -3.80
N PHE A 92 0.71 -4.43 -3.70
CA PHE A 92 -0.13 -4.07 -4.84
C PHE A 92 0.45 -2.96 -5.71
N ILE A 93 0.99 -1.90 -5.09
CA ILE A 93 1.61 -0.79 -5.84
C ILE A 93 2.85 -1.26 -6.61
N ALA A 94 3.70 -2.08 -5.98
CA ALA A 94 4.89 -2.60 -6.64
C ALA A 94 4.53 -3.57 -7.77
N ARG A 95 3.45 -4.35 -7.61
CA ARG A 95 2.92 -5.24 -8.65
C ARG A 95 2.31 -4.46 -9.80
N ILE A 96 1.51 -3.42 -9.53
CA ILE A 96 0.96 -2.55 -10.57
C ILE A 96 2.07 -1.89 -11.38
N ILE A 97 3.06 -1.32 -10.70
CA ILE A 97 4.18 -0.64 -11.34
C ILE A 97 5.03 -1.65 -12.11
N GLY A 98 5.33 -2.82 -11.55
CA GLY A 98 6.16 -3.82 -12.20
C GLY A 98 5.47 -4.53 -13.38
N ASP A 99 4.23 -4.97 -13.23
CA ASP A 99 3.50 -5.76 -14.24
C ASP A 99 2.91 -4.88 -15.34
N TYR A 100 2.28 -3.76 -14.98
CA TYR A 100 1.49 -2.93 -15.91
C TYR A 100 2.08 -1.54 -16.16
N GLY A 101 3.10 -1.16 -15.40
CA GLY A 101 3.77 0.12 -15.54
C GLY A 101 2.85 1.33 -15.44
N LEU A 102 3.12 2.31 -16.30
CA LEU A 102 2.42 3.59 -16.32
C LEU A 102 0.96 3.44 -16.77
N PHE A 103 0.64 2.44 -17.59
CA PHE A 103 -0.70 2.24 -18.14
C PHE A 103 -1.74 1.96 -17.06
N ALA A 104 -1.38 1.25 -15.99
CA ALA A 104 -2.26 1.04 -14.85
C ALA A 104 -2.04 2.08 -13.74
N ALA A 105 -0.80 2.57 -13.56
CA ALA A 105 -0.52 3.55 -12.51
C ALA A 105 -1.24 4.90 -12.76
N VAL A 106 -1.32 5.38 -14.01
CA VAL A 106 -1.95 6.66 -14.33
C VAL A 106 -3.46 6.65 -14.07
N PRO A 107 -4.26 5.71 -14.61
CA PRO A 107 -5.69 5.68 -14.35
C PRO A 107 -6.00 5.47 -12.85
N LEU A 108 -5.19 4.71 -12.14
CA LEU A 108 -5.35 4.53 -10.69
C LEU A 108 -5.12 5.85 -9.94
N THR A 109 -4.10 6.61 -10.34
CA THR A 109 -3.81 7.94 -9.76
C THR A 109 -4.95 8.90 -10.06
N VAL A 110 -5.50 8.89 -11.27
CA VAL A 110 -6.67 9.70 -11.64
C VAL A 110 -7.88 9.36 -10.79
N ILE A 111 -8.18 8.06 -10.61
CA ILE A 111 -9.28 7.61 -9.75
C ILE A 111 -9.07 8.05 -8.30
N ALA A 112 -7.85 7.90 -7.76
CA ALA A 112 -7.53 8.34 -6.41
C ALA A 112 -7.76 9.85 -6.23
N VAL A 113 -7.30 10.68 -7.17
CA VAL A 113 -7.53 12.14 -7.15
C VAL A 113 -9.02 12.47 -7.27
N MET A 114 -9.77 11.75 -8.11
CA MET A 114 -11.22 11.92 -8.23
C MET A 114 -11.94 11.58 -6.93
N LEU A 115 -11.59 10.48 -6.26
CA LEU A 115 -12.17 10.09 -4.97
C LEU A 115 -11.84 11.11 -3.87
N ILE A 116 -10.62 11.62 -3.82
CA ILE A 116 -10.23 12.69 -2.89
C ILE A 116 -11.08 13.94 -3.14
N LYS A 117 -11.16 14.38 -4.41
CA LYS A 117 -11.99 15.53 -4.79
C LYS A 117 -13.45 15.33 -4.38
N GLN A 118 -14.03 14.17 -4.68
CA GLN A 118 -15.42 13.84 -4.33
C GLN A 118 -15.63 13.81 -2.81
N GLY A 119 -14.68 13.25 -2.05
CA GLY A 119 -14.70 13.28 -0.59
C GLY A 119 -14.73 14.71 -0.04
N ILE A 120 -13.82 15.58 -0.51
CA ILE A 120 -13.75 16.98 -0.07
C ILE A 120 -15.05 17.73 -0.43
N VAL A 121 -15.52 17.61 -1.68
CA VAL A 121 -16.75 18.27 -2.13
C VAL A 121 -17.96 17.80 -1.32
N SER A 122 -18.06 16.50 -1.04
CA SER A 122 -19.15 15.92 -0.23
C SER A 122 -19.15 16.47 1.19
N ILE A 123 -17.97 16.62 1.81
CA ILE A 123 -17.82 17.22 3.15
C ILE A 123 -18.28 18.68 3.15
N ILE A 124 -17.84 19.47 2.17
CA ILE A 124 -18.19 20.88 2.06
C ILE A 124 -19.70 21.05 1.82
N ALA A 125 -20.28 20.26 0.90
CA ALA A 125 -21.70 20.29 0.57
C ALA A 125 -22.58 19.85 1.77
N SER A 126 -22.17 18.80 2.48
CA SER A 126 -22.86 18.33 3.69
C SER A 126 -22.90 19.41 4.77
N ARG A 127 -21.79 20.12 5.01
CA ARG A 127 -21.74 21.24 5.97
C ARG A 127 -22.67 22.39 5.60
N ARG A 128 -22.81 22.70 4.31
CA ARG A 128 -23.68 23.79 3.85
C ARG A 128 -25.17 23.45 3.89
N LYS A 129 -25.55 22.21 3.60
CA LYS A 129 -26.95 21.78 3.47
C LYS A 129 -27.49 20.98 4.67
N SER A 130 -26.67 20.69 5.68
CA SER A 130 -27.00 19.82 6.82
C SER A 130 -27.66 18.48 6.40
N ALA A 131 -27.28 17.99 5.23
CA ALA A 131 -27.88 16.81 4.63
C ALA A 131 -27.12 15.55 5.10
N ARG A 132 -27.80 14.76 5.94
CA ARG A 132 -27.35 13.45 6.43
C ARG A 132 -26.88 12.48 5.33
N PRO A 133 -27.53 12.37 4.14
CA PRO A 133 -27.06 11.44 3.12
C PRO A 133 -25.71 11.84 2.49
N LEU A 134 -25.44 13.14 2.34
CA LEU A 134 -24.15 13.64 1.85
C LEU A 134 -23.02 13.39 2.87
N LEU A 135 -23.35 13.43 4.16
CA LEU A 135 -22.40 13.09 5.23
C LEU A 135 -22.04 11.60 5.19
N ALA A 136 -23.02 10.72 4.96
CA ALA A 136 -22.79 9.29 4.83
C ALA A 136 -21.90 8.97 3.61
N LEU A 137 -22.13 9.64 2.48
CA LEU A 137 -21.30 9.49 1.29
C LEU A 137 -19.87 9.98 1.51
N ALA A 138 -19.69 11.12 2.18
CA ALA A 138 -18.37 11.62 2.58
C ALA A 138 -17.62 10.64 3.51
N ALA A 139 -18.32 10.07 4.49
CA ALA A 139 -17.75 9.07 5.40
C ALA A 139 -17.34 7.79 4.65
N LEU A 140 -18.16 7.34 3.69
CA LEU A 140 -17.84 6.20 2.83
C LEU A 140 -16.54 6.44 2.05
N TYR A 141 -16.38 7.60 1.41
CA TYR A 141 -15.13 7.93 0.71
C TYR A 141 -13.91 7.96 1.62
N LEU A 142 -14.05 8.49 2.84
CA LEU A 142 -12.96 8.51 3.83
C LEU A 142 -12.56 7.09 4.22
N VAL A 143 -13.53 6.23 4.53
CA VAL A 143 -13.28 4.82 4.87
C VAL A 143 -12.58 4.11 3.71
N ILE A 144 -13.03 4.31 2.48
CA ILE A 144 -12.41 3.70 1.30
C ILE A 144 -10.95 4.17 1.15
N MET A 145 -10.69 5.47 1.26
CA MET A 145 -9.32 6.01 1.17
C MET A 145 -8.39 5.47 2.27
N LEU A 146 -8.92 5.16 3.46
CA LEU A 146 -8.13 4.63 4.58
C LEU A 146 -7.92 3.10 4.47
N CYS A 147 -8.98 2.37 4.12
CA CYS A 147 -8.95 0.91 4.02
C CYS A 147 -8.19 0.44 2.78
N TYR A 148 -8.25 1.20 1.69
CA TYR A 148 -7.67 0.81 0.41
C TYR A 148 -6.16 0.53 0.50
N PRO A 149 -5.30 1.42 1.04
CA PRO A 149 -3.88 1.12 1.21
C PRO A 149 -3.63 -0.13 2.06
N VAL A 150 -4.41 -0.32 3.14
CA VAL A 150 -4.24 -1.47 4.04
C VAL A 150 -4.60 -2.79 3.34
N VAL A 151 -5.77 -2.84 2.70
CA VAL A 151 -6.24 -4.04 1.99
C VAL A 151 -5.35 -4.35 0.78
N SER A 152 -4.80 -3.33 0.12
CA SER A 152 -3.85 -3.49 -1.00
C SER A 152 -2.52 -4.15 -0.60
N THR A 153 -2.22 -4.24 0.70
CA THR A 153 -1.05 -5.00 1.19
C THR A 153 -1.37 -6.44 1.60
N ALA A 154 -2.66 -6.80 1.65
CA ALA A 154 -3.14 -8.06 2.23
C ALA A 154 -3.38 -9.17 1.20
N SER A 155 -3.86 -8.85 0.00
CA SER A 155 -4.06 -9.82 -1.08
C SER A 155 -3.49 -9.30 -2.39
N SER A 156 -2.76 -10.15 -3.11
CA SER A 156 -1.93 -9.78 -4.27
C SER A 156 -2.38 -10.47 -5.56
N ASP A 157 -3.50 -11.18 -5.57
CA ASP A 157 -3.83 -11.99 -6.74
C ASP A 157 -4.22 -11.12 -7.94
N ALA A 158 -3.78 -11.54 -9.12
CA ALA A 158 -4.05 -10.84 -10.38
C ALA A 158 -5.55 -10.73 -10.69
N GLN A 159 -6.36 -11.66 -10.18
CA GLN A 159 -7.82 -11.64 -10.29
C GLN A 159 -8.47 -10.60 -9.37
N ASP A 160 -7.85 -10.30 -8.23
CA ASP A 160 -8.33 -9.26 -7.30
C ASP A 160 -8.16 -7.86 -7.91
N ILE A 161 -7.16 -7.67 -8.78
CA ILE A 161 -6.93 -6.40 -9.49
C ILE A 161 -8.19 -6.01 -10.28
N LEU A 162 -8.76 -6.90 -11.10
CA LEU A 162 -9.91 -6.57 -11.95
C LEU A 162 -11.15 -6.19 -11.13
N SER A 163 -11.48 -6.96 -10.10
CA SER A 163 -12.59 -6.68 -9.18
C SER A 163 -12.42 -5.34 -8.47
N MET A 164 -11.18 -5.00 -8.10
CA MET A 164 -10.83 -3.73 -7.47
C MET A 164 -11.03 -2.53 -8.43
N TRP A 165 -10.61 -2.66 -9.70
CA TRP A 165 -10.83 -1.62 -10.71
C TRP A 165 -12.31 -1.36 -10.97
N LEU A 166 -13.12 -2.42 -11.08
CA LEU A 166 -14.57 -2.29 -11.23
C LEU A 166 -15.22 -1.60 -10.02
N TYR A 167 -14.80 -1.98 -8.81
CA TYR A 167 -15.28 -1.36 -7.58
C TYR A 167 -14.93 0.14 -7.51
N LEU A 168 -13.67 0.51 -7.74
CA LEU A 168 -13.24 1.91 -7.72
C LEU A 168 -13.92 2.73 -8.83
N GLY A 169 -14.07 2.17 -10.03
CA GLY A 169 -14.78 2.81 -11.14
C GLY A 169 -16.24 3.08 -10.80
N MET A 170 -16.93 2.10 -10.21
CA MET A 170 -18.32 2.26 -9.76
C MET A 170 -18.46 3.36 -8.72
N LEU A 171 -17.54 3.46 -7.75
CA LEU A 171 -17.56 4.50 -6.72
C LEU A 171 -17.41 5.91 -7.29
N VAL A 172 -16.54 6.07 -8.30
CA VAL A 172 -16.38 7.36 -9.00
C VAL A 172 -17.66 7.72 -9.75
N ILE A 173 -18.29 6.76 -10.42
CA ILE A 173 -19.57 6.97 -11.13
C ILE A 173 -20.66 7.39 -10.14
N ILE A 174 -20.83 6.66 -9.03
CA ILE A 174 -21.80 6.99 -7.98
C ILE A 174 -21.51 8.38 -7.40
N GLY A 175 -20.24 8.71 -7.19
CA GLY A 175 -19.87 10.04 -6.71
C GLY A 175 -20.25 11.16 -7.66
N ASN A 176 -20.03 10.96 -8.95
CA ASN A 176 -20.39 11.95 -9.96
C ASN A 176 -21.91 12.07 -10.14
N THR A 177 -22.68 10.98 -10.01
CA THR A 177 -24.14 11.03 -10.12
C THR A 177 -24.81 11.59 -8.86
N CYS A 178 -24.27 11.30 -7.66
CA CYS A 178 -24.80 11.83 -6.40
C CYS A 178 -24.39 13.30 -6.17
N LEU A 179 -23.23 13.72 -6.67
CA LEU A 179 -22.77 15.11 -6.68
C LEU A 179 -23.19 15.83 -7.97
N ASP A 180 -24.49 15.74 -8.29
CA ASP A 180 -25.03 16.42 -9.46
C ASP A 180 -24.83 17.95 -9.34
N LYS A 181 -24.58 18.65 -10.47
CA LYS A 181 -24.12 20.06 -10.53
C LYS A 181 -24.96 21.02 -9.67
N LYS A 182 -26.24 20.70 -9.51
CA LYS A 182 -27.22 21.42 -8.69
C LYS A 182 -26.87 21.46 -7.18
N GLN A 183 -26.04 20.54 -6.69
CA GLN A 183 -25.57 20.48 -5.30
C GLN A 183 -24.35 21.38 -5.04
N ILE A 184 -23.53 21.62 -6.07
CA ILE A 184 -22.24 22.33 -6.00
C ILE A 184 -22.43 23.85 -6.09
N GLY A 185 -23.60 24.32 -6.54
CA GLY A 185 -23.88 25.75 -6.70
C GLY A 185 -23.23 26.34 -7.96
N GLU A 186 -22.79 25.50 -8.90
CA GLU A 186 -22.56 25.94 -10.27
C GLU A 186 -23.94 26.15 -10.90
N ASN A 187 -24.34 27.42 -11.03
CA ASN A 187 -25.48 27.80 -11.85
C ASN A 187 -25.26 27.23 -13.25
N ASN A 188 -26.31 26.62 -13.81
CA ASN A 188 -26.35 26.33 -15.24
C ASN A 188 -26.27 27.67 -15.99
N GLU A 189 -25.08 28.06 -16.43
CA GLU A 189 -24.93 28.93 -17.59
C GLU A 189 -24.92 28.04 -18.83
N ALA A 190 -26.13 27.81 -19.35
CA ALA A 190 -26.46 27.61 -20.76
C ALA A 190 -27.98 27.73 -20.91
#